data_AF-A0A1E7L6R5-F1
#
_entry.id   AF-A0A1E7L6R5-F1
#
_cell.length_a   1.000
_cell.length_b   1.000
_cell.length_c   1.000
_cell.angle_alpha   90.00
_cell.angle_beta   90.00
_cell.angle_gamma   90.00
#
_symmetry.space_group_name_H-M   'P 1'
#
loop_
_entity.id
_entity.type
_entity.pdbx_description
1 polymer ?
#
loop_
_entity_poly.entity_id
_entity_poly.type
_entity_poly.pdbx_seq_one_letter_code
_entity_poly.pdbx_strand_id
1 'polypeptide(L)'
;MATVSELLPEDAVRLDAAAGDWREAIRLAGELMTRTGTGTADYTAEMIRNVEENGPYIVIAPGFALAHARPSPAVLRTGMSWVRLARPVEFGHETNDPVDLVVGLAAEDKGAHQAALAELARLLADPATERALREASGPEALLALLSGTQAPGEATGNATGNAAGDGTADDRADQADQADQAEGSEQDSRDDRSERSRASASASVSASVHKILTVCGNGLGTSLFLKNTLEQVLARWGWTSHVTVEATDTVSAKGKAGEAVAVFTSREIAAALAELSVPVRVIEDFTSTAEVDGALRDTYDV
;
A
#
# COMPACT_ATOMS: atom_id res chain seq x y z
N MET A 1 -8.41 19.77 -5.31
CA MET A 1 -8.33 19.03 -4.04
C MET A 1 -7.18 19.62 -3.28
N ALA A 2 -7.28 19.73 -1.95
CA ALA A 2 -6.16 20.22 -1.17
C ALA A 2 -5.00 19.22 -1.28
N THR A 3 -3.78 19.69 -1.53
CA THR A 3 -2.59 18.83 -1.55
C THR A 3 -2.11 18.56 -0.12
N VAL A 4 -1.34 17.51 0.11
CA VAL A 4 -0.76 17.19 1.43
C VAL A 4 0.07 18.38 1.94
N SER A 5 0.76 19.09 1.06
CA SER A 5 1.52 20.31 1.40
C SER A 5 0.64 21.47 1.87
N GLU A 6 -0.62 21.56 1.44
CA GLU A 6 -1.58 22.57 1.93
C GLU A 6 -2.16 22.21 3.32
N LEU A 7 -2.17 20.91 3.65
CA LEU A 7 -2.66 20.39 4.93
C LEU A 7 -1.56 20.30 6.01
N LEU A 8 -0.30 20.41 5.63
CA LEU A 8 0.87 20.25 6.49
C LEU A 8 1.69 21.55 6.51
N PRO A 9 1.39 22.50 7.41
CA PRO A 9 2.25 23.66 7.61
C PRO A 9 3.60 23.23 8.21
N GLU A 10 4.63 24.07 8.05
CA GLU A 10 5.97 23.79 8.58
C GLU A 10 5.97 23.53 10.10
N ASP A 11 5.18 24.30 10.85
CA ASP A 11 4.98 24.12 12.29
C ASP A 11 4.29 22.79 12.67
N ALA A 12 3.78 22.03 11.71
CA ALA A 12 3.25 20.69 11.91
C ALA A 12 4.26 19.58 11.57
N VAL A 13 5.53 19.92 11.33
CA VAL A 13 6.60 18.96 11.05
C VAL A 13 7.56 18.89 12.23
N ARG A 14 7.94 17.66 12.60
CA ARG A 14 9.01 17.38 13.55
C ARG A 14 9.85 16.23 13.03
N LEU A 15 11.14 16.48 12.84
CA LEU A 15 12.08 15.47 12.40
C LEU A 15 12.96 15.01 13.55
N ASP A 16 13.38 13.76 13.49
CA ASP A 16 14.31 13.12 14.42
C ASP A 16 13.86 13.26 15.89
N ALA A 17 12.56 13.06 16.12
CA ALA A 17 11.96 13.15 17.44
C ALA A 17 12.25 11.90 18.28
N ALA A 18 12.55 12.08 19.57
CA ALA A 18 12.69 10.98 20.50
C ALA A 18 11.32 10.55 21.04
N ALA A 19 11.00 9.27 20.92
CA ALA A 19 9.88 8.61 21.58
C ALA A 19 10.36 7.29 22.21
N GLY A 20 9.95 7.02 23.44
CA GLY A 20 10.24 5.78 24.17
C GLY A 20 9.25 4.66 23.85
N ASP A 21 8.03 4.99 23.45
CA ASP A 21 7.00 4.04 23.06
C ASP A 21 6.04 4.65 22.01
N TRP A 22 5.14 3.80 21.48
CA TRP A 22 4.20 4.22 20.45
C TRP A 22 3.22 5.29 20.93
N ARG A 23 2.92 5.35 22.24
CA ARG A 23 2.05 6.38 22.81
C ARG A 23 2.73 7.73 22.78
N GLU A 24 4.01 7.79 23.13
CA GLU A 24 4.82 9.00 22.98
C GLU A 24 4.93 9.41 21.51
N ALA A 25 5.09 8.47 20.58
CA ALA A 25 5.09 8.78 19.15
C ALA A 25 3.78 9.43 18.68
N ILE A 26 2.62 8.91 19.12
CA ILE A 26 1.31 9.53 18.84
C ILE A 26 1.15 10.88 19.55
N ARG A 27 1.64 11.02 20.80
CA ARG A 27 1.60 12.31 21.51
C ARG A 27 2.39 13.40 20.78
N LEU A 28 3.56 13.07 20.22
CA LEU A 28 4.33 14.01 19.40
C LEU A 28 3.52 14.52 18.21
N ALA A 29 2.82 13.64 17.49
CA ALA A 29 1.94 14.04 16.39
C ALA A 29 0.78 14.92 16.90
N GLY A 30 0.14 14.51 18.00
CA GLY A 30 -0.93 15.25 18.65
C GLY A 30 -0.56 16.65 19.15
N GLU A 31 0.65 16.83 19.68
CA GLU A 31 1.21 18.12 20.10
C GLU A 31 1.31 19.08 18.91
N LEU A 32 1.80 18.59 17.77
CA LEU A 32 1.88 19.37 16.53
C LEU A 32 0.49 19.79 16.05
N MET A 33 -0.47 18.87 16.06
CA MET A 33 -1.86 19.15 15.65
C MET A 33 -2.54 20.15 16.58
N THR A 34 -2.23 20.12 17.88
CA THR A 34 -2.73 21.10 18.86
C THR A 34 -2.12 22.47 18.59
N ARG A 35 -0.81 22.52 18.34
CA ARG A 35 -0.08 23.76 18.05
C ARG A 35 -0.58 24.47 16.80
N THR A 36 -0.94 23.72 15.75
CA THR A 36 -1.43 24.28 14.48
C THR A 36 -2.95 24.47 14.43
N GLY A 37 -3.65 24.19 15.54
CA GLY A 37 -5.10 24.37 15.65
C GLY A 37 -5.89 23.39 14.78
N THR A 38 -5.31 22.24 14.42
CA THR A 38 -5.96 21.18 13.65
C THR A 38 -6.86 20.31 14.55
N GLY A 39 -6.40 20.03 15.77
CA GLY A 39 -7.17 19.28 16.77
C GLY A 39 -6.81 19.68 18.19
N THR A 40 -7.45 19.08 19.18
CA THR A 40 -7.15 19.30 20.60
C THR A 40 -6.39 18.13 21.21
N ALA A 41 -5.94 18.29 22.46
CA ALA A 41 -5.36 17.20 23.23
C ALA A 41 -6.32 16.00 23.38
N ASP A 42 -7.63 16.24 23.38
CA ASP A 42 -8.64 15.18 23.45
C ASP A 42 -8.59 14.27 22.21
N TYR A 43 -8.32 14.84 21.02
CA TYR A 43 -8.17 14.06 19.80
C TYR A 43 -6.96 13.12 19.88
N THR A 44 -5.88 13.58 20.50
CA THR A 44 -4.70 12.74 20.77
C THR A 44 -5.04 11.58 21.70
N ALA A 45 -5.83 11.85 22.74
CA ALA A 45 -6.30 10.83 23.65
C ALA A 45 -7.25 9.83 22.96
N GLU A 46 -8.10 10.28 22.03
CA GLU A 46 -8.95 9.42 21.20
C GLU A 46 -8.12 8.48 20.32
N MET A 47 -7.08 9.00 19.65
CA MET A 47 -6.16 8.18 18.83
C MET A 47 -5.49 7.09 19.66
N ILE A 48 -4.96 7.44 20.84
CA ILE A 48 -4.29 6.48 21.72
C ILE A 48 -5.28 5.42 22.19
N ARG A 49 -6.45 5.81 22.70
CA ARG A 49 -7.48 4.85 23.16
C ARG A 49 -7.89 3.88 22.07
N ASN A 50 -8.09 4.35 20.84
CA ASN A 50 -8.47 3.46 19.74
C ASN A 50 -7.39 2.41 19.45
N VAL A 51 -6.11 2.75 19.57
CA VAL A 51 -5.02 1.77 19.39
C VAL A 51 -4.96 0.78 20.57
N GLU A 52 -5.24 1.24 21.79
CA GLU A 52 -5.31 0.34 22.96
C GLU A 52 -6.47 -0.66 22.84
N GLU A 53 -7.62 -0.21 22.30
CA GLU A 53 -8.83 -1.03 22.18
C GLU A 53 -8.83 -1.94 20.95
N ASN A 54 -8.31 -1.47 19.82
CA ASN A 54 -8.45 -2.13 18.51
C ASN A 54 -7.12 -2.65 17.95
N GLY A 55 -6.01 -2.48 18.69
CA GLY A 55 -4.68 -2.78 18.21
C GLY A 55 -4.13 -1.74 17.23
N PRO A 56 -2.96 -1.99 16.62
CA PRO A 56 -2.22 -1.01 15.83
C PRO A 56 -2.77 -0.83 14.39
N TYR A 57 -4.09 -0.68 14.23
CA TYR A 57 -4.74 -0.50 12.92
C TYR A 57 -4.25 0.72 12.13
N ILE A 58 -3.64 1.69 12.82
CA ILE A 58 -3.04 2.88 12.22
C ILE A 58 -1.71 2.60 11.51
N VAL A 59 -1.09 1.45 11.75
CA VAL A 59 0.16 1.04 11.08
C VAL A 59 -0.19 0.36 9.77
N ILE A 60 -0.15 1.12 8.67
CA ILE A 60 -0.69 0.69 7.37
C ILE A 60 0.35 0.30 6.34
N ALA A 61 1.63 0.56 6.61
CA ALA A 61 2.76 0.16 5.76
C ALA A 61 4.04 -0.01 6.60
N PRO A 62 5.07 -0.72 6.11
CA PRO A 62 6.33 -0.90 6.83
C PRO A 62 6.93 0.44 7.28
N GLY A 63 7.21 0.58 8.58
CA GLY A 63 7.77 1.80 9.15
C GLY A 63 6.78 2.98 9.26
N PHE A 64 5.50 2.81 8.93
CA PHE A 64 4.58 3.93 8.76
C PHE A 64 3.28 3.77 9.54
N ALA A 65 3.00 4.76 10.39
CA ALA A 65 1.73 4.90 11.09
C ALA A 65 0.98 6.17 10.69
N LEU A 66 -0.30 6.03 10.35
CA LEU A 66 -1.22 7.15 10.14
C LEU A 66 -2.11 7.32 11.37
N ALA A 67 -1.67 8.09 12.34
CA ALA A 67 -2.42 8.34 13.58
C ALA A 67 -3.70 9.15 13.27
N HIS A 68 -4.85 8.53 13.49
CA HIS A 68 -6.16 9.16 13.30
C HIS A 68 -7.24 8.49 14.16
N ALA A 69 -8.30 9.23 14.44
CA ALA A 69 -9.53 8.74 15.05
C ALA A 69 -10.76 9.17 14.23
N ARG A 70 -11.95 8.67 14.60
CA ARG A 70 -13.21 9.11 13.99
C ARG A 70 -13.39 10.63 14.15
N PRO A 71 -14.10 11.31 13.23
CA PRO A 71 -14.44 12.71 13.41
C PRO A 71 -15.13 12.96 14.76
N SER A 72 -14.68 13.97 15.48
CA SER A 72 -15.18 14.32 16.82
C SER A 72 -15.09 15.84 17.03
N PRO A 73 -15.73 16.41 18.07
CA PRO A 73 -15.57 17.83 18.42
C PRO A 73 -14.14 18.25 18.74
N ALA A 74 -13.24 17.29 18.95
CA ALA A 74 -11.81 17.54 19.16
C ALA A 74 -11.05 17.84 17.86
N VAL A 75 -11.67 17.63 16.69
CA VAL A 75 -11.17 18.07 15.37
C VAL A 75 -11.69 19.48 15.10
N LEU A 76 -10.79 20.44 14.97
CA LEU A 76 -11.14 21.86 14.77
C LEU A 76 -11.17 22.27 13.30
N ARG A 77 -10.34 21.62 12.48
CA ARG A 77 -10.28 21.77 11.01
C ARG A 77 -9.52 20.59 10.41
N THR A 78 -9.73 20.35 9.12
CA THR A 78 -8.91 19.37 8.38
C THR A 78 -7.44 19.80 8.36
N GLY A 79 -6.52 18.89 8.66
CA GLY A 79 -5.08 19.15 8.67
C GLY A 79 -4.26 17.95 9.11
N MET A 80 -2.93 18.07 8.98
CA MET A 80 -2.00 16.98 9.21
C MET A 80 -0.84 17.39 10.13
N SER A 81 -0.15 16.38 10.67
CA SER A 81 1.17 16.52 11.29
C SER A 81 2.11 15.44 10.78
N TRP A 82 3.41 15.70 10.85
CA TRP A 82 4.45 14.82 10.35
C TRP A 82 5.54 14.65 11.40
N VAL A 83 5.75 13.42 11.87
CA VAL A 83 6.78 13.09 12.85
C VAL A 83 7.68 11.99 12.29
N ARG A 84 8.94 12.33 12.01
CA ARG A 84 10.01 11.32 11.84
C ARG A 84 10.66 11.07 13.20
N LEU A 85 10.74 9.82 13.63
CA LEU A 85 11.37 9.42 14.87
C LEU A 85 12.88 9.27 14.68
N ALA A 86 13.67 9.68 15.69
CA ALA A 86 15.12 9.46 15.70
C ALA A 86 15.49 7.98 15.79
N ARG A 87 14.61 7.18 16.39
CA ARG A 87 14.74 5.72 16.47
C ARG A 87 13.36 5.09 16.22
N PRO A 88 13.27 4.03 15.41
CA PRO A 88 12.02 3.31 15.20
C PRO A 88 11.46 2.75 16.52
N VAL A 89 10.14 2.66 16.63
CA VAL A 89 9.40 2.20 17.81
C VAL A 89 8.39 1.13 17.41
N GLU A 90 8.27 0.09 18.24
CA GLU A 90 7.31 -1.00 18.06
C GLU A 90 5.89 -0.56 18.45
N PHE A 91 4.93 -0.68 17.54
CA PHE A 91 3.50 -0.46 17.79
C PHE A 91 2.76 -1.76 18.13
N GLY A 92 3.40 -2.92 17.94
CA GLY A 92 2.83 -4.25 18.07
C GLY A 92 2.19 -4.79 16.79
N HIS A 93 2.53 -4.24 15.62
CA HIS A 93 2.03 -4.68 14.32
C HIS A 93 2.92 -5.79 13.74
N GLU A 94 2.33 -6.93 13.39
CA GLU A 94 3.05 -8.18 13.05
C GLU A 94 4.11 -8.04 11.94
N THR A 95 3.82 -7.26 10.88
CA THR A 95 4.68 -7.19 9.68
C THR A 95 5.25 -5.82 9.36
N ASN A 96 4.73 -4.76 9.98
CA ASN A 96 5.01 -3.38 9.58
C ASN A 96 5.85 -2.62 10.61
N ASP A 97 6.06 -3.22 11.78
CA ASP A 97 6.99 -2.70 12.76
C ASP A 97 8.46 -2.94 12.35
N PRO A 98 9.40 -2.13 12.90
CA PRO A 98 9.14 -0.97 13.77
C PRO A 98 8.76 0.28 12.97
N VAL A 99 8.00 1.18 13.59
CA VAL A 99 7.56 2.46 12.99
C VAL A 99 8.58 3.57 13.26
N ASP A 100 9.01 4.27 12.22
CA ASP A 100 9.88 5.46 12.28
C ASP A 100 9.19 6.72 11.74
N LEU A 101 8.08 6.58 11.01
CA LEU A 101 7.30 7.69 10.48
C LEU A 101 5.85 7.64 11.00
N VAL A 102 5.45 8.70 11.72
CA VAL A 102 4.09 8.89 12.23
C VAL A 102 3.48 10.14 11.62
N VAL A 103 2.40 9.98 10.88
CA VAL A 103 1.64 11.10 10.30
C VAL A 103 0.30 11.20 11.02
N GLY A 104 0.01 12.36 11.61
CA GLY A 104 -1.30 12.63 12.19
C GLY A 104 -2.25 13.17 11.13
N LEU A 105 -3.50 12.70 11.12
CA LEU A 105 -4.55 13.20 10.23
C LEU A 105 -5.81 13.52 11.03
N ALA A 106 -6.22 14.78 11.04
CA ALA A 106 -7.57 15.16 11.42
C ALA A 106 -8.37 15.54 10.17
N ALA A 107 -9.54 14.94 10.03
CA ALA A 107 -10.44 15.22 8.94
C ALA A 107 -11.84 15.55 9.50
N GLU A 108 -12.43 16.64 9.01
CA GLU A 108 -13.78 17.06 9.43
C GLU A 108 -14.86 16.11 8.91
N ASP A 109 -14.61 15.46 7.77
CA ASP A 109 -15.52 14.51 7.16
C ASP A 109 -14.80 13.34 6.46
N LYS A 110 -15.61 12.38 6.01
CA LYS A 110 -15.14 11.16 5.34
C LYS A 110 -14.46 11.43 4.00
N GLY A 111 -14.89 12.45 3.26
CA GLY A 111 -14.34 12.78 1.95
C GLY A 111 -12.93 13.37 2.07
N ALA A 112 -12.75 14.31 2.99
CA ALA A 112 -11.44 14.87 3.32
C ALA A 112 -10.45 13.79 3.77
N HIS A 113 -10.92 12.84 4.60
CA HIS A 113 -10.13 11.71 5.06
C HIS A 113 -9.64 10.82 3.91
N GLN A 114 -10.55 10.42 3.00
CA GLN A 114 -10.22 9.57 1.86
C GLN A 114 -9.24 10.23 0.88
N ALA A 115 -9.39 11.53 0.64
CA ALA A 115 -8.49 12.28 -0.23
C ALA A 115 -7.06 12.32 0.34
N ALA A 116 -6.91 12.66 1.62
CA ALA A 116 -5.60 12.72 2.28
C ALA A 116 -4.91 11.34 2.31
N LEU A 117 -5.68 10.28 2.56
CA LEU A 117 -5.19 8.89 2.50
C LEU A 117 -4.65 8.51 1.11
N ALA A 118 -5.43 8.80 0.06
CA ALA A 118 -5.05 8.46 -1.30
C ALA A 118 -3.76 9.18 -1.73
N GLU A 119 -3.58 10.44 -1.31
CA GLU A 119 -2.39 11.21 -1.64
C GLU A 119 -1.16 10.71 -0.88
N LEU A 120 -1.27 10.44 0.42
CA LEU A 120 -0.20 9.82 1.20
C LEU A 120 0.21 8.46 0.63
N ALA A 121 -0.78 7.60 0.31
CA ALA A 121 -0.51 6.30 -0.29
C ALA A 121 0.24 6.43 -1.62
N ARG A 122 -0.10 7.42 -2.45
CA ARG A 122 0.60 7.70 -3.71
C ARG A 122 2.05 8.12 -3.47
N LEU A 123 2.31 8.95 -2.45
CA LEU A 123 3.65 9.43 -2.12
C LEU A 123 4.54 8.29 -1.59
N LEU A 124 3.99 7.40 -0.78
CA LEU A 124 4.70 6.27 -0.19
C LEU A 124 4.87 5.10 -1.18
N ALA A 125 4.08 5.03 -2.24
CA ALA A 125 4.18 3.98 -3.26
C ALA A 125 5.39 4.13 -4.20
N ASP A 126 5.98 5.33 -4.31
CA ASP A 126 7.20 5.56 -5.07
C ASP A 126 8.44 5.42 -4.17
N PRO A 127 9.29 4.40 -4.35
CA PRO A 127 10.44 4.15 -3.48
C PRO A 127 11.44 5.31 -3.42
N ALA A 128 11.56 6.09 -4.51
CA ALA A 128 12.44 7.25 -4.53
C ALA A 128 11.89 8.39 -3.66
N THR A 129 10.60 8.70 -3.80
CA THR A 129 9.90 9.68 -2.97
C THR A 129 9.88 9.26 -1.51
N GLU A 130 9.57 8.00 -1.22
CA GLU A 130 9.54 7.47 0.15
C GLU A 130 10.91 7.66 0.84
N ARG A 131 11.99 7.25 0.18
CA ARG A 131 13.35 7.42 0.71
C ARG A 131 13.68 8.90 0.93
N ALA A 132 13.37 9.77 -0.04
CA ALA A 132 13.64 11.20 0.07
C ALA A 132 12.88 11.84 1.26
N LEU A 133 11.63 11.43 1.50
CA LEU A 133 10.84 11.90 2.64
C LEU A 133 11.45 11.42 3.98
N ARG A 134 11.93 10.19 4.03
CA ARG A 134 12.61 9.64 5.22
C ARG A 134 13.97 10.28 5.47
N GLU A 135 14.68 10.72 4.44
CA GLU A 135 16.02 11.31 4.52
C GLU A 135 16.03 12.85 4.55
N ALA A 136 14.86 13.50 4.46
CA ALA A 136 14.75 14.96 4.41
C ALA A 136 15.55 15.64 5.56
N SER A 137 16.37 16.62 5.22
CA SER A 137 17.28 17.29 6.17
C SER A 137 16.59 18.31 7.07
N GLY A 138 15.36 18.70 6.76
CA GLY A 138 14.59 19.71 7.48
C GLY A 138 13.13 19.80 7.00
N PRO A 139 12.26 20.51 7.76
CA PRO A 139 10.87 20.73 7.37
C PRO A 139 10.70 21.34 5.98
N GLU A 140 11.53 22.31 5.62
CA GLU A 140 11.46 23.00 4.31
C GLU A 140 11.74 22.03 3.16
N ALA A 141 12.78 21.19 3.29
CA ALA A 141 13.12 20.17 2.30
C ALA A 141 12.00 19.12 2.15
N LEU A 142 11.40 18.71 3.28
CA LEU A 142 10.26 17.80 3.30
C LEU A 142 9.05 18.39 2.56
N LEU A 143 8.69 19.64 2.85
CA LEU A 143 7.56 20.31 2.19
C LEU A 143 7.79 20.53 0.70
N ALA A 144 9.03 20.78 0.27
CA ALA A 144 9.40 20.87 -1.14
C ALA A 144 9.15 19.54 -1.87
N LEU A 145 9.58 18.42 -1.27
CA LEU A 145 9.32 17.07 -1.80
C LEU A 145 7.82 16.78 -1.93
N LEU A 146 7.05 17.08 -0.89
CA LEU A 146 5.59 16.89 -0.90
C LEU A 146 4.86 17.75 -1.94
N SER A 147 5.39 18.93 -2.24
CA SER A 147 4.83 19.84 -3.24
C SER A 147 5.25 19.50 -4.68
N GLY A 148 6.08 18.47 -4.88
CA GLY A 148 6.65 18.13 -6.19
C GLY A 148 7.60 19.19 -6.74
N THR A 149 8.00 20.16 -5.91
CA THR A 149 8.93 21.23 -6.27
C THR A 149 10.31 20.79 -5.80
N GLN A 150 11.19 20.39 -6.72
CA GLN A 150 12.58 20.12 -6.36
C GLN A 150 13.15 21.35 -5.64
N ALA A 151 13.71 21.16 -4.44
CA ALA A 151 14.39 22.23 -3.71
C ALA A 151 15.50 22.83 -4.61
N PRO A 152 15.64 24.16 -4.69
CA PRO A 152 16.74 24.76 -5.44
C PRO A 152 18.06 24.50 -4.71
N GLY A 153 18.84 23.53 -5.17
CA GLY A 153 20.21 23.37 -4.69
C GLY A 153 20.85 22.00 -4.84
N GLU A 154 21.11 21.56 -6.07
CA GLU A 154 22.43 21.04 -6.43
C GLU A 154 22.64 21.27 -7.92
N ALA A 155 23.21 22.44 -8.23
CA ALA A 155 23.67 22.77 -9.56
C ALA A 155 24.85 21.85 -9.90
N THR A 156 24.63 20.87 -10.78
CA THR A 156 25.72 20.34 -11.60
C THR A 156 26.14 21.45 -12.56
N GLY A 157 27.06 22.30 -12.09
CA GLY A 157 27.74 23.29 -12.90
C GLY A 157 28.55 22.58 -13.98
N ASN A 158 28.11 22.71 -15.22
CA ASN A 158 28.96 22.48 -16.38
C ASN A 158 29.64 23.81 -16.78
N ALA A 159 30.90 23.69 -17.19
CA ALA A 159 31.69 24.59 -18.02
C ALA A 159 32.53 25.69 -17.33
N THR A 160 33.81 25.35 -17.14
CA THR A 160 34.95 26.11 -17.67
C THR A 160 35.93 25.04 -18.16
N GLY A 161 36.21 24.83 -19.44
CA GLY A 161 36.64 25.78 -20.45
C GLY A 161 38.14 25.59 -20.66
N ASN A 162 38.56 24.73 -21.60
CA ASN A 162 39.78 24.98 -22.37
C ASN A 162 39.79 24.24 -23.71
N ALA A 163 40.38 24.91 -24.68
CA ALA A 163 40.35 24.67 -26.10
C ALA A 163 41.35 23.62 -26.60
N ALA A 164 41.17 23.31 -27.89
CA ALA A 164 41.89 22.40 -28.76
C ALA A 164 43.42 22.54 -28.80
N GLY A 165 44.08 21.44 -29.19
CA GLY A 165 45.50 21.41 -29.55
C GLY A 165 45.96 20.00 -29.99
N ASP A 166 46.08 19.86 -31.30
CA ASP A 166 46.49 18.74 -32.15
C ASP A 166 47.87 18.10 -31.84
N GLY A 167 48.13 16.86 -32.31
CA GLY A 167 49.50 16.29 -32.34
C GLY A 167 49.68 14.77 -32.22
N THR A 168 49.38 14.05 -33.31
CA THR A 168 50.04 12.84 -33.89
C THR A 168 51.11 11.99 -33.17
N ALA A 169 51.02 10.66 -33.43
CA ALA A 169 52.11 9.69 -33.74
C ALA A 169 53.01 9.22 -32.56
N ASP A 170 53.54 8.00 -32.45
CA ASP A 170 53.60 6.73 -33.19
C ASP A 170 54.21 5.68 -32.23
N ASP A 171 54.30 4.43 -32.69
CA ASP A 171 55.19 3.33 -32.30
C ASP A 171 54.72 2.29 -31.26
N ARG A 172 54.30 1.13 -31.84
CA ARG A 172 54.96 -0.22 -31.77
C ARG A 172 55.37 -0.74 -30.38
N ALA A 173 55.31 -2.03 -30.04
CA ALA A 173 54.93 -3.30 -30.65
C ALA A 173 55.09 -4.39 -29.58
N ASP A 174 54.77 -5.63 -29.97
CA ASP A 174 55.12 -6.94 -29.37
C ASP A 174 54.11 -7.52 -28.36
N GLN A 175 53.30 -8.52 -28.76
CA GLN A 175 53.61 -9.96 -28.98
C GLN A 175 53.96 -10.67 -27.67
N ALA A 176 53.61 -11.93 -27.40
CA ALA A 176 52.73 -12.96 -27.93
C ALA A 176 52.85 -14.14 -26.93
N ASP A 177 51.83 -15.01 -26.85
CA ASP A 177 51.89 -16.49 -26.69
C ASP A 177 50.54 -16.98 -26.12
N GLN A 178 49.66 -17.61 -26.91
CA GLN A 178 49.65 -19.02 -27.34
C GLN A 178 49.63 -19.99 -26.14
N ALA A 179 48.50 -20.63 -25.83
CA ALA A 179 47.81 -21.73 -26.52
C ALA A 179 48.16 -23.06 -25.86
N ASP A 180 47.15 -23.81 -25.42
CA ASP A 180 47.15 -25.26 -25.64
C ASP A 180 45.71 -25.80 -25.70
N GLN A 181 45.51 -26.69 -26.66
CA GLN A 181 44.28 -27.41 -26.98
C GLN A 181 44.46 -28.89 -26.61
N ALA A 182 43.35 -29.62 -26.54
CA ALA A 182 43.11 -31.00 -27.05
C ALA A 182 42.09 -31.69 -26.12
N GLU A 183 40.86 -31.98 -26.54
CA GLU A 183 40.35 -32.89 -27.59
C GLU A 183 40.02 -34.30 -27.09
N GLY A 184 38.88 -34.80 -27.61
CA GLY A 184 38.51 -36.22 -27.71
C GLY A 184 37.20 -36.56 -26.98
N SER A 185 36.19 -37.20 -27.55
CA SER A 185 35.87 -37.65 -28.93
C SER A 185 34.46 -38.28 -28.91
N GLU A 186 33.80 -38.23 -30.06
CA GLU A 186 32.44 -38.69 -30.39
C GLU A 186 32.16 -40.21 -30.27
N GLN A 187 30.87 -40.58 -30.24
CA GLN A 187 30.15 -41.67 -30.97
C GLN A 187 28.91 -42.12 -30.17
N ASP A 188 27.75 -42.56 -30.70
CA ASP A 188 27.18 -42.79 -32.04
C ASP A 188 25.69 -43.16 -31.86
N SER A 189 24.88 -43.03 -32.94
CA SER A 189 23.64 -43.76 -33.30
C SER A 189 22.35 -43.50 -32.48
N ARG A 190 21.29 -42.90 -33.04
CA ARG A 190 20.28 -43.33 -34.06
C ARG A 190 19.18 -44.27 -33.52
N ASP A 191 17.98 -44.00 -34.04
CA ASP A 191 16.66 -44.65 -33.89
C ASP A 191 15.86 -44.40 -32.60
N ASP A 192 14.82 -43.55 -32.70
CA ASP A 192 13.44 -44.06 -32.78
C ASP A 192 12.46 -42.93 -33.15
N ARG A 193 11.98 -42.95 -34.40
CA ARG A 193 10.77 -42.26 -34.83
C ARG A 193 9.61 -43.22 -34.64
N SER A 194 8.94 -43.18 -33.48
CA SER A 194 7.63 -43.84 -33.37
C SER A 194 6.68 -43.35 -32.27
N GLU A 195 6.80 -42.14 -31.71
CA GLU A 195 5.78 -41.63 -30.77
C GLU A 195 5.36 -40.17 -31.02
N ARG A 196 4.86 -39.91 -32.23
CA ARG A 196 3.91 -38.82 -32.50
C ARG A 196 2.53 -39.42 -32.73
N SER A 197 1.77 -39.63 -31.65
CA SER A 197 0.29 -39.54 -31.63
C SER A 197 -0.24 -40.04 -30.29
N ARG A 198 -0.03 -39.27 -29.21
CA ARG A 198 -1.00 -39.19 -28.13
C ARG A 198 -1.10 -37.73 -27.70
N ALA A 199 -2.29 -37.20 -27.97
CA ALA A 199 -2.85 -35.91 -27.60
C ALA A 199 -2.19 -35.27 -26.35
N SER A 200 -1.70 -34.03 -26.45
CA SER A 200 -2.54 -32.83 -26.44
C SER A 200 -3.55 -32.84 -25.29
N ALA A 201 -3.06 -32.62 -24.07
CA ALA A 201 -3.83 -31.97 -23.01
C ALA A 201 -2.87 -31.35 -21.98
N SER A 202 -1.84 -30.60 -22.41
CA SER A 202 -1.41 -29.48 -21.58
C SER A 202 -2.43 -28.38 -21.79
N ALA A 203 -3.56 -28.50 -21.09
CA ALA A 203 -4.50 -27.40 -20.97
C ALA A 203 -3.68 -26.23 -20.41
N SER A 204 -3.45 -25.23 -21.24
CA SER A 204 -3.17 -23.89 -20.77
C SER A 204 -4.28 -23.58 -19.77
N VAL A 205 -3.98 -23.61 -18.48
CA VAL A 205 -4.85 -23.01 -17.49
C VAL A 205 -4.85 -21.54 -17.86
N SER A 206 -5.86 -21.09 -18.62
CA SER A 206 -6.22 -19.68 -18.55
C SER A 206 -6.46 -19.47 -17.07
N ALA A 207 -5.63 -18.65 -16.43
CA ALA A 207 -5.79 -18.34 -15.02
C ALA A 207 -7.19 -17.77 -14.86
N SER A 208 -8.15 -18.64 -14.52
CA SER A 208 -9.52 -18.26 -14.27
C SER A 208 -9.44 -17.51 -12.96
N VAL A 209 -9.38 -16.19 -13.07
CA VAL A 209 -9.44 -15.30 -11.92
C VAL A 209 -10.81 -15.53 -11.29
N HIS A 210 -10.84 -16.08 -10.08
CA HIS A 210 -12.10 -16.31 -9.37
C HIS A 210 -12.73 -14.95 -9.10
N LYS A 211 -14.04 -14.81 -9.28
CA LYS A 211 -14.76 -13.56 -9.00
C LYS A 211 -15.62 -13.72 -7.75
N ILE A 212 -15.56 -12.76 -6.85
CA ILE A 212 -16.47 -12.62 -5.70
C ILE A 212 -17.34 -11.39 -5.93
N LEU A 213 -18.65 -11.51 -5.68
CA LEU A 213 -19.54 -10.35 -5.69
C LEU A 213 -19.82 -9.88 -4.27
N THR A 214 -19.86 -8.56 -4.05
CA THR A 214 -20.38 -7.97 -2.81
C THR A 214 -21.69 -7.25 -3.05
N VAL A 215 -22.69 -7.52 -2.20
CA VAL A 215 -24.02 -6.93 -2.30
C VAL A 215 -24.49 -6.51 -0.92
N CYS A 216 -24.54 -5.22 -0.63
CA CYS A 216 -24.92 -4.70 0.67
C CYS A 216 -25.93 -3.56 0.49
N GLY A 217 -27.19 -3.91 0.31
CA GLY A 217 -28.32 -2.99 0.16
C GLY A 217 -28.61 -2.58 -1.28
N ASN A 218 -29.51 -1.61 -1.46
CA ASN A 218 -29.92 -1.10 -2.78
C ASN A 218 -28.95 -0.06 -3.37
N GLY A 219 -27.74 0.10 -2.83
CA GLY A 219 -26.76 1.10 -3.29
C GLY A 219 -25.31 0.59 -3.18
N LEU A 220 -24.36 1.26 -3.85
CA LEU A 220 -22.96 0.83 -3.91
C LEU A 220 -22.15 1.08 -2.62
N GLY A 221 -22.51 2.09 -1.81
CA GLY A 221 -21.63 2.59 -0.74
C GLY A 221 -21.24 1.54 0.31
N THR A 222 -22.21 0.76 0.80
CA THR A 222 -21.98 -0.33 1.75
C THR A 222 -21.33 -1.55 1.10
N SER A 223 -21.66 -1.84 -0.16
CA SER A 223 -21.03 -2.94 -0.92
C SER A 223 -19.53 -2.69 -1.13
N LEU A 224 -19.13 -1.41 -1.24
CA LEU A 224 -17.73 -1.02 -1.39
C LEU A 224 -16.93 -1.21 -0.10
N PHE A 225 -17.52 -1.04 1.08
CA PHE A 225 -16.83 -1.32 2.34
C PHE A 225 -16.47 -2.81 2.43
N LEU A 226 -17.44 -3.69 2.21
CA LEU A 226 -17.20 -5.13 2.22
C LEU A 226 -16.21 -5.55 1.12
N LYS A 227 -16.30 -4.94 -0.07
CA LYS A 227 -15.33 -5.15 -1.15
C LYS A 227 -13.91 -4.80 -0.70
N ASN A 228 -13.72 -3.63 -0.11
CA ASN A 228 -12.40 -3.17 0.31
C ASN A 228 -11.81 -4.09 1.39
N THR A 229 -12.62 -4.53 2.35
CA THR A 229 -12.18 -5.47 3.39
C THR A 229 -11.81 -6.84 2.81
N LEU A 230 -12.60 -7.36 1.87
CA LEU A 230 -12.25 -8.58 1.12
C LEU A 230 -10.92 -8.44 0.38
N GLU A 231 -10.73 -7.33 -0.33
CA GLU A 231 -9.49 -7.07 -1.08
C GLU A 231 -8.28 -6.95 -0.15
N GLN A 232 -8.43 -6.36 1.05
CA GLN A 232 -7.37 -6.33 2.07
C GLN A 232 -6.98 -7.73 2.55
N VAL A 233 -7.96 -8.59 2.83
CA VAL A 233 -7.69 -9.97 3.26
C VAL A 233 -7.04 -10.78 2.14
N LEU A 234 -7.54 -10.66 0.91
CA LEU A 234 -6.95 -11.33 -0.27
C LEU A 234 -5.53 -10.84 -0.55
N ALA A 235 -5.25 -9.55 -0.36
CA ALA A 235 -3.90 -9.00 -0.45
C ALA A 235 -2.97 -9.61 0.59
N ARG A 236 -3.44 -9.75 1.84
CA ARG A 236 -2.69 -10.41 2.91
C ARG A 236 -2.38 -11.88 2.60
N TRP A 237 -3.27 -12.57 1.89
CA TRP A 237 -3.03 -13.95 1.43
C TRP A 237 -2.08 -14.04 0.22
N GLY A 238 -1.80 -12.91 -0.46
CA GLY A 238 -1.10 -12.88 -1.74
C GLY A 238 -1.95 -13.36 -2.92
N TRP A 239 -3.28 -13.29 -2.80
CA TRP A 239 -4.24 -13.86 -3.76
C TRP A 239 -4.86 -12.84 -4.72
N THR A 240 -4.38 -11.59 -4.72
CA THR A 240 -4.90 -10.49 -5.55
C THR A 240 -4.77 -10.73 -7.06
N SER A 241 -3.84 -11.58 -7.50
CA SER A 241 -3.70 -12.04 -8.89
C SER A 241 -4.64 -13.20 -9.26
N HIS A 242 -5.30 -13.80 -8.27
CA HIS A 242 -6.10 -15.03 -8.42
C HIS A 242 -7.58 -14.81 -8.14
N VAL A 243 -7.94 -13.78 -7.37
CA VAL A 243 -9.30 -13.46 -6.99
C VAL A 243 -9.60 -11.98 -7.23
N THR A 244 -10.72 -11.69 -7.87
CA THR A 244 -11.26 -10.33 -8.06
C THR A 244 -12.54 -10.15 -7.28
N VAL A 245 -12.76 -8.94 -6.75
CA VAL A 245 -13.97 -8.60 -6.01
C VAL A 245 -14.72 -7.49 -6.74
N GLU A 246 -16.01 -7.69 -6.97
CA GLU A 246 -16.86 -6.73 -7.68
C GLU A 246 -18.05 -6.34 -6.79
N ALA A 247 -18.22 -5.05 -6.53
CA ALA A 247 -19.38 -4.54 -5.81
C ALA A 247 -20.56 -4.33 -6.76
N THR A 248 -21.74 -4.84 -6.40
CA THR A 248 -22.94 -4.73 -7.23
C THR A 248 -24.21 -4.62 -6.40
N ASP A 249 -25.35 -4.40 -7.06
CA ASP A 249 -26.67 -4.36 -6.44
C ASP A 249 -27.36 -5.72 -6.52
N THR A 250 -28.42 -5.91 -5.73
CA THR A 250 -29.18 -7.17 -5.62
C THR A 250 -29.76 -7.66 -6.94
N VAL A 251 -30.15 -6.77 -7.87
CA VAL A 251 -30.72 -7.14 -9.16
C VAL A 251 -29.62 -7.60 -10.10
N SER A 252 -28.55 -6.82 -10.21
CA SER A 252 -27.38 -7.12 -11.03
C SER A 252 -26.66 -8.40 -10.57
N ALA A 253 -26.62 -8.66 -9.26
CA ALA A 253 -26.05 -9.87 -8.68
C ALA A 253 -26.70 -11.15 -9.23
N LYS A 254 -28.03 -11.15 -9.42
CA LYS A 254 -28.76 -12.30 -9.98
C LYS A 254 -28.34 -12.63 -11.42
N GLY A 255 -28.03 -11.61 -12.22
CA GLY A 255 -27.54 -11.79 -13.59
C GLY A 255 -26.07 -12.21 -13.68
N LYS A 256 -25.26 -11.83 -12.70
CA LYS A 256 -23.80 -12.06 -12.68
C LYS A 256 -23.36 -13.25 -11.82
N ALA A 257 -24.27 -13.83 -11.03
CA ALA A 257 -23.95 -14.90 -10.09
C ALA A 257 -23.21 -16.09 -10.73
N GLY A 258 -23.53 -16.44 -11.98
CA GLY A 258 -22.87 -17.55 -12.70
C GLY A 258 -21.40 -17.31 -13.04
N GLU A 259 -20.92 -16.06 -12.96
CA GLU A 259 -19.51 -15.71 -13.15
C GLU A 259 -18.73 -15.70 -11.82
N ALA A 260 -19.42 -15.78 -10.69
CA ALA A 260 -18.85 -15.63 -9.37
C ALA A 260 -18.72 -16.98 -8.67
N VAL A 261 -17.71 -17.12 -7.80
CA VAL A 261 -17.55 -18.31 -6.96
C VAL A 261 -18.34 -18.21 -5.65
N ALA A 262 -18.64 -16.99 -5.21
CA ALA A 262 -19.46 -16.71 -4.04
C ALA A 262 -19.97 -15.26 -4.06
N VAL A 263 -21.02 -15.00 -3.28
CA VAL A 263 -21.55 -13.66 -3.00
C VAL A 263 -21.44 -13.37 -1.51
N PHE A 264 -20.83 -12.24 -1.16
CA PHE A 264 -20.70 -11.77 0.21
C PHE A 264 -21.67 -10.60 0.45
N THR A 265 -22.42 -10.65 1.55
CA THR A 265 -23.56 -9.74 1.79
C THR A 265 -23.84 -9.56 3.28
N SER A 266 -24.72 -8.63 3.65
CA SER A 266 -25.25 -8.57 5.01
C SER A 266 -26.44 -9.51 5.23
N ARG A 267 -26.78 -9.71 6.50
CA ARG A 267 -27.93 -10.48 6.94
C ARG A 267 -29.26 -9.99 6.34
N GLU A 268 -29.43 -8.68 6.18
CA GLU A 268 -30.69 -8.10 5.67
C GLU A 268 -30.95 -8.46 4.20
N ILE A 269 -29.89 -8.69 3.43
CA ILE A 269 -29.98 -8.90 1.98
C ILE A 269 -29.80 -10.38 1.60
N ALA A 270 -29.18 -11.17 2.48
CA ALA A 270 -28.96 -12.60 2.27
C ALA A 270 -30.24 -13.35 1.83
N ALA A 271 -31.40 -13.04 2.43
CA ALA A 271 -32.66 -13.66 2.07
C ALA A 271 -33.10 -13.37 0.62
N ALA A 272 -32.84 -12.16 0.10
CA ALA A 272 -33.17 -11.77 -1.26
C ALA A 272 -32.27 -12.42 -2.33
N LEU A 273 -31.12 -12.96 -1.88
CA LEU A 273 -30.10 -13.64 -2.68
C LEU A 273 -30.09 -15.16 -2.45
N ALA A 274 -30.97 -15.69 -1.61
CA ALA A 274 -30.96 -17.11 -1.23
C ALA A 274 -31.20 -18.08 -2.42
N GLU A 275 -31.80 -17.60 -3.52
CA GLU A 275 -32.07 -18.39 -4.73
C GLU A 275 -30.89 -18.42 -5.73
N LEU A 276 -29.76 -17.77 -5.40
CA LEU A 276 -28.60 -17.80 -6.28
C LEU A 276 -28.01 -19.22 -6.37
N SER A 277 -27.46 -19.54 -7.55
CA SER A 277 -26.79 -20.83 -7.80
C SER A 277 -25.41 -20.94 -7.15
N VAL A 278 -24.97 -19.92 -6.42
CA VAL A 278 -23.64 -19.81 -5.81
C VAL A 278 -23.76 -19.54 -4.31
N PRO A 279 -22.77 -19.95 -3.51
CA PRO A 279 -22.78 -19.73 -2.07
C PRO A 279 -22.94 -18.25 -1.70
N VAL A 280 -23.85 -17.97 -0.76
CA VAL A 280 -24.03 -16.64 -0.16
C VAL A 280 -23.42 -16.64 1.23
N ARG A 281 -22.44 -15.77 1.47
CA ARG A 281 -21.74 -15.58 2.75
C ARG A 281 -22.27 -14.31 3.42
N VAL A 282 -22.73 -14.47 4.65
CA VAL A 282 -23.22 -13.35 5.47
C VAL A 282 -22.06 -12.83 6.29
N ILE A 283 -21.86 -11.51 6.24
CA ILE A 283 -20.89 -10.76 7.04
C ILE A 283 -21.68 -9.75 7.88
N GLU A 284 -21.51 -9.79 9.20
CA GLU A 284 -22.16 -8.91 10.17
C GLU A 284 -21.39 -7.58 10.28
N ASP A 285 -20.06 -7.64 10.38
CA ASP A 285 -19.19 -6.47 10.42
C ASP A 285 -18.32 -6.40 9.17
N PHE A 286 -18.74 -5.54 8.24
CA PHE A 286 -18.02 -5.33 6.97
C PHE A 286 -16.61 -4.76 7.13
N THR A 287 -16.25 -4.26 8.31
CA THR A 287 -14.91 -3.74 8.61
C THR A 287 -14.04 -4.77 9.34
N SER A 288 -14.62 -5.89 9.77
CA SER A 288 -13.91 -6.97 10.45
C SER A 288 -13.15 -7.83 9.44
N THR A 289 -11.83 -7.60 9.36
CA THR A 289 -10.94 -8.43 8.54
C THR A 289 -10.90 -9.89 9.01
N ALA A 290 -11.09 -10.14 10.31
CA ALA A 290 -11.12 -11.49 10.88
C ALA A 290 -12.36 -12.28 10.46
N GLU A 291 -13.53 -11.64 10.46
CA GLU A 291 -14.77 -12.27 9.99
C GLU A 291 -14.70 -12.58 8.50
N VAL A 292 -14.24 -11.60 7.71
CA VAL A 292 -14.07 -11.75 6.27
C VAL A 292 -13.02 -12.82 5.92
N ASP A 293 -11.92 -12.91 6.68
CA ASP A 293 -10.92 -13.97 6.54
C ASP A 293 -11.51 -15.35 6.78
N GLY A 294 -12.26 -15.53 7.87
CA GLY A 294 -12.96 -16.80 8.14
C GLY A 294 -13.92 -17.17 7.01
N ALA A 295 -14.74 -16.23 6.55
CA ALA A 295 -15.69 -16.48 5.46
C ALA A 295 -15.00 -16.76 4.12
N LEU A 296 -13.84 -16.16 3.83
CA LEU A 296 -13.01 -16.51 2.67
C LEU A 296 -12.43 -17.92 2.82
N ARG A 297 -11.91 -18.28 3.99
CA ARG A 297 -11.34 -19.62 4.24
C ARG A 297 -12.38 -20.70 4.02
N ASP A 298 -13.57 -20.50 4.56
CA ASP A 298 -14.72 -21.39 4.36
C ASP A 298 -15.17 -21.47 2.89
N THR A 299 -14.89 -20.43 2.08
CA THR A 299 -15.26 -20.40 0.65
C THR A 299 -14.24 -21.14 -0.21
N TYR A 300 -12.96 -21.12 0.16
CA TYR A 300 -11.87 -21.73 -0.59
C TYR A 300 -11.34 -23.04 0.02
N ASP A 301 -11.82 -23.42 1.20
CA ASP A 301 -11.40 -24.59 1.99
C ASP A 301 -9.89 -24.56 2.34
N VAL A 302 -9.43 -23.44 2.93
CA VAL A 302 -8.01 -23.14 3.22
C VAL A 302 -7.70 -22.63 4.62
#